data_AF-G3JCU6-F1
#
_entry.id   AF-G3JCU6-F1
#
_cell.length_a   1.000
_cell.length_b   1.000
_cell.length_c   1.000
_cell.angle_alpha   90.00
_cell.angle_beta   90.00
_cell.angle_gamma   90.00
#
_symmetry.space_group_name_H-M   'P 1'
#
loop_
_entity.id
_entity.type
_entity.pdbx_description
1 polymer ?
#
loop_
_entity_poly.entity_id
_entity_poly.type
_entity_poly.pdbx_seq_one_letter_code
_entity_poly.pdbx_strand_id
1 'polypeptide(L)'
;MPPSTNFLNSPLFRPKSTSPCSEAQIVPSVSVPRLNAPDVTGCQLDKLPTPWTVQIFIPGVAKDPLISFRGVPMDREFQPMGHLTCLFRKASWKEAETTPAVLADGWRANPFARRQPMRITSLLAAATIALAAPVPEPPGVPSTSTAQSDLSSLQVAASGSGDGYSRAEFPHWVKVESSCDAREYVLKRDGQGVEADSTCKITAGTWFSPYDGTTWTNSSLVDIDHMVPLQNAWILLTCIRKKSGAASWTKAQRQDFANDIKRPQLYAVSAKANRSKGDRSPDGWKPPLTSFYCTYAKSWVAVKSYYKLTITSAEKSALSDMLDTC
;
A
#
# COMPACT_ATOMS: atom_id res chain seq x y z
N MET A 1 58.45 40.65 30.84
CA MET A 1 58.58 41.03 29.42
C MET A 1 58.24 39.82 28.57
N PRO A 2 57.22 39.93 27.69
CA PRO A 2 56.82 38.95 26.69
C PRO A 2 57.62 39.19 25.38
N PRO A 3 57.27 38.61 24.22
CA PRO A 3 56.01 38.86 23.51
C PRO A 3 55.24 37.55 23.21
N SER A 4 53.92 37.41 23.40
CA SER A 4 52.78 38.09 22.74
C SER A 4 52.88 38.05 21.20
N THR A 5 52.01 37.31 20.52
CA THR A 5 50.84 37.92 19.88
C THR A 5 49.62 37.00 19.87
N ASN A 6 48.52 37.55 20.38
CA ASN A 6 47.12 37.11 20.26
C ASN A 6 46.49 37.70 18.98
N PHE A 7 45.53 36.98 18.39
CA PHE A 7 44.31 37.51 17.73
C PHE A 7 43.28 36.35 17.74
N LEU A 8 42.29 36.30 18.63
CA LEU A 8 40.95 36.95 18.66
C LEU A 8 39.95 36.52 17.56
N ASN A 9 38.84 35.93 18.04
CA ASN A 9 37.42 36.07 17.66
C ASN A 9 36.80 35.44 16.37
N SER A 10 35.97 34.40 16.64
CA SER A 10 34.60 34.12 16.11
C SER A 10 34.40 33.68 14.64
N PRO A 11 33.21 33.15 14.26
CA PRO A 11 32.44 32.01 14.80
C PRO A 11 32.12 30.98 13.68
N LEU A 12 31.29 29.97 13.99
CA LEU A 12 30.57 29.07 13.07
C LEU A 12 31.38 27.89 12.50
N PHE A 13 31.02 26.66 12.89
CA PHE A 13 30.62 25.60 11.95
C PHE A 13 30.07 24.40 12.74
N ARG A 14 28.74 24.40 12.95
CA ARG A 14 27.98 23.14 12.80
C ARG A 14 27.60 23.06 11.32
N PRO A 15 27.62 21.85 10.74
CA PRO A 15 26.39 21.37 10.11
C PRO A 15 26.15 19.91 10.51
N LYS A 16 25.07 19.62 11.25
CA LYS A 16 23.78 19.18 10.70
C LYS A 16 23.92 17.95 9.79
N SER A 17 23.89 16.79 10.43
CA SER A 17 23.28 15.58 9.87
C SER A 17 21.78 15.82 9.76
N THR A 18 21.33 16.37 8.64
CA THR A 18 19.92 16.35 8.24
C THR A 18 19.85 15.74 6.86
N SER A 19 19.23 14.56 6.79
CA SER A 19 18.82 13.94 5.53
C SER A 19 18.04 14.99 4.71
N PRO A 20 18.34 15.18 3.41
CA PRO A 20 17.72 16.22 2.58
C PRO A 20 16.21 16.01 2.32
N CYS A 21 15.58 15.03 2.98
CA CYS A 21 14.17 14.72 2.83
C CYS A 21 13.26 15.44 3.85
N SER A 22 13.80 16.21 4.80
CA SER A 22 13.01 16.81 5.90
C SER A 22 12.56 18.27 5.68
N GLU A 23 12.81 18.88 4.52
CA GLU A 23 12.60 20.34 4.32
C GLU A 23 11.70 20.68 3.13
N ALA A 24 10.69 19.84 2.87
CA ALA A 24 9.54 20.27 2.07
C ALA A 24 8.49 20.90 2.99
N GLN A 25 8.68 22.17 3.36
CA GLN A 25 7.61 22.96 3.95
C GLN A 25 6.51 23.15 2.89
N ILE A 26 5.35 22.53 3.13
CA ILE A 26 4.09 22.89 2.47
C ILE A 26 3.75 24.28 3.00
N VAL A 27 3.90 25.31 2.18
CA VAL A 27 3.31 26.63 2.43
C VAL A 27 1.87 26.55 1.91
N PRO A 28 0.83 26.54 2.77
CA PRO A 28 -0.53 26.64 2.28
C PRO A 28 -0.79 28.11 1.97
N SER A 29 -0.74 28.47 0.68
CA SER A 29 -1.36 29.71 0.21
C SER A 29 -2.87 29.53 0.26
N VAL A 30 -3.50 29.94 1.36
CA VAL A 30 -4.96 30.09 1.44
C VAL A 30 -5.28 31.54 1.10
N SER A 31 -5.85 31.77 -0.07
CA SER A 31 -6.49 33.03 -0.41
C SER A 31 -7.89 33.02 0.20
N VAL A 32 -8.08 33.67 1.35
CA VAL A 32 -9.40 33.84 1.97
C VAL A 32 -10.08 35.09 1.38
N PRO A 33 -11.30 35.01 0.80
CA PRO A 33 -12.09 36.19 0.48
C PRO A 33 -12.50 36.88 1.79
N ARG A 34 -12.36 38.21 1.87
CA ARG A 34 -12.68 39.00 3.06
C ARG A 34 -14.09 38.69 3.56
N LEU A 35 -14.17 38.08 4.74
CA LEU A 35 -15.36 38.12 5.61
C LEU A 35 -15.04 39.09 6.74
N ASN A 36 -15.84 40.14 6.87
CA ASN A 36 -15.77 41.06 8.00
C ASN A 36 -16.28 40.34 9.26
N ALA A 37 -15.36 39.80 10.06
CA ALA A 37 -15.59 39.35 11.42
C ALA A 37 -14.25 39.48 12.21
N PRO A 38 -14.28 39.79 13.51
CA PRO A 38 -13.11 40.24 14.26
C PRO A 38 -12.04 39.14 14.40
N ASP A 39 -10.78 39.57 14.38
CA ASP A 39 -9.55 38.79 14.50
C ASP A 39 -9.64 37.66 15.56
N VAL A 40 -9.42 36.41 15.13
CA VAL A 40 -9.15 35.29 16.03
C VAL A 40 -7.84 34.63 15.58
N THR A 41 -6.75 35.00 16.24
CA THR A 41 -5.46 34.31 16.16
C THR A 41 -5.29 33.44 17.40
N GLY A 42 -5.00 32.15 17.20
CA GLY A 42 -4.74 31.19 18.29
C GLY A 42 -5.86 30.15 18.49
N CYS A 43 -5.46 28.92 18.84
CA CYS A 43 -6.39 27.86 19.21
C CYS A 43 -7.10 28.21 20.53
N GLN A 44 -8.19 28.95 20.46
CA GLN A 44 -9.20 29.05 21.51
C GLN A 44 -10.53 28.56 20.91
N LEU A 45 -10.80 27.27 21.04
CA LEU A 45 -12.11 26.67 20.73
C LEU A 45 -12.98 26.56 21.99
N ASP A 46 -12.75 27.42 22.97
CA ASP A 46 -13.39 27.33 24.29
C ASP A 46 -14.75 28.07 24.32
N LYS A 47 -15.22 28.60 23.18
CA LYS A 47 -16.45 29.40 23.10
C LYS A 47 -17.32 29.14 21.86
N LEU A 48 -17.39 27.91 21.39
CA LEU A 48 -18.50 27.54 20.50
C LEU A 48 -19.71 27.16 21.35
N PRO A 49 -20.88 27.81 21.18
CA PRO A 49 -22.09 27.40 21.88
C PRO A 49 -22.48 25.98 21.47
N THR A 50 -22.68 25.12 22.47
CA THR A 50 -23.12 23.73 22.31
C THR A 50 -24.65 23.61 22.31
N PRO A 51 -25.24 22.74 21.49
CA PRO A 51 -24.60 21.88 20.49
C PRO A 51 -24.24 22.65 19.21
N TRP A 52 -23.12 22.29 18.57
CA TRP A 52 -22.76 22.81 17.24
C TRP A 52 -23.25 21.88 16.14
N THR A 53 -23.52 22.47 14.96
CA THR A 53 -23.95 21.78 13.75
C THR A 53 -23.04 22.20 12.60
N VAL A 54 -22.50 21.23 11.85
CA VAL A 54 -21.80 21.50 10.58
C VAL A 54 -22.74 21.13 9.43
N GLN A 55 -22.97 22.08 8.53
CA GLN A 55 -23.76 21.91 7.32
C GLN A 55 -22.85 21.98 6.10
N ILE A 56 -22.95 21.00 5.20
CA ILE A 56 -22.22 20.97 3.93
C ILE A 56 -23.20 21.26 2.78
N PHE A 57 -22.87 22.26 1.97
CA PHE A 57 -23.62 22.64 0.77
C PHE A 57 -22.78 22.37 -0.49
N ILE A 58 -23.42 21.80 -1.52
CA ILE A 58 -22.84 21.73 -2.87
C ILE A 58 -23.39 22.92 -3.66
N PRO A 59 -22.53 23.82 -4.19
CA PRO A 59 -23.00 24.96 -4.96
C PRO A 59 -23.83 24.50 -6.17
N GLY A 60 -25.06 25.00 -6.28
CA GLY A 60 -25.93 24.79 -7.44
C GLY A 60 -26.82 23.54 -7.42
N VAL A 61 -26.84 22.75 -6.34
CA VAL A 61 -27.55 21.45 -6.33
C VAL A 61 -28.71 21.37 -5.32
N ALA A 62 -28.72 22.13 -4.22
CA ALA A 62 -29.85 22.14 -3.29
C ALA A 62 -29.92 23.43 -2.43
N LYS A 63 -31.13 23.80 -2.01
CA LYS A 63 -31.37 24.87 -1.00
C LYS A 63 -31.18 24.37 0.43
N ASP A 64 -31.21 23.06 0.66
CA ASP A 64 -31.07 22.42 1.97
C ASP A 64 -29.77 21.59 2.04
N PRO A 65 -29.10 21.52 3.21
CA PRO A 65 -27.83 20.82 3.37
C PRO A 65 -28.00 19.30 3.28
N LEU A 66 -27.08 18.65 2.56
CA LEU A 66 -27.14 17.20 2.28
C LEU A 66 -26.84 16.33 3.52
N ILE A 67 -26.10 16.85 4.49
CA ILE A 67 -25.69 16.12 5.69
C ILE A 67 -25.63 17.10 6.87
N SER A 68 -26.21 16.72 8.01
CA SER A 68 -26.18 17.47 9.27
C SER A 68 -25.56 16.60 10.37
N PHE A 69 -24.45 17.05 10.95
CA PHE A 69 -23.79 16.37 12.07
C PHE A 69 -24.05 17.12 13.38
N ARG A 70 -24.35 16.38 14.46
CA ARG A 70 -24.56 16.91 15.81
C ARG A 70 -23.57 16.26 16.76
N GLY A 71 -22.70 17.05 17.39
CA GLY A 71 -21.75 16.57 18.40
C GLY A 71 -22.25 16.83 19.84
N VAL A 72 -21.92 15.91 20.76
CA VAL A 72 -22.16 16.04 22.22
C VAL A 72 -20.80 15.92 22.95
N PRO A 73 -20.52 16.65 24.05
CA PRO A 73 -19.17 16.69 24.62
C PRO A 73 -18.74 15.37 25.26
N MET A 74 -17.44 15.06 25.18
CA MET A 74 -16.79 14.07 26.04
C MET A 74 -15.80 14.79 26.98
N ASP A 75 -15.96 14.56 28.27
CA ASP A 75 -15.03 15.04 29.30
C ASP A 75 -13.75 14.20 29.29
N ARG A 76 -12.58 14.84 29.14
CA ARG A 76 -11.32 14.50 29.84
C ARG A 76 -10.20 15.50 29.55
N GLU A 77 -9.49 15.85 30.62
CA GLU A 77 -8.40 16.84 30.75
C GLU A 77 -7.21 16.62 29.80
N PHE A 78 -6.62 17.72 29.32
CA PHE A 78 -5.32 17.75 28.62
C PHE A 78 -4.25 18.39 29.53
N GLN A 79 -3.07 17.73 29.62
CA GLN A 79 -1.85 18.31 30.18
C GLN A 79 -0.95 18.86 29.05
N PRO A 80 -0.28 20.01 29.22
CA PRO A 80 0.50 20.63 28.14
C PRO A 80 1.95 20.12 28.11
N MET A 81 2.44 19.73 26.94
CA MET A 81 3.87 19.76 26.63
C MET A 81 4.07 20.53 25.32
N GLY A 82 5.02 21.45 25.33
CA GLY A 82 5.19 22.51 24.34
C GLY A 82 5.57 22.05 22.93
N HIS A 83 5.41 23.02 22.02
CA HIS A 83 5.66 23.01 20.57
C HIS A 83 4.61 22.34 19.67
N LEU A 84 3.66 23.18 19.22
CA LEU A 84 2.91 23.15 17.95
C LEU A 84 2.87 21.79 17.20
N THR A 85 2.06 20.86 17.69
CA THR A 85 1.37 19.88 16.83
C THR A 85 0.14 19.36 17.59
N CYS A 86 -1.07 19.74 17.17
CA CYS A 86 -2.28 19.10 17.67
C CYS A 86 -2.44 17.75 16.94
N LEU A 87 -2.13 16.65 17.61
CA LEU A 87 -2.40 15.29 17.15
C LEU A 87 -3.86 14.94 17.43
N PHE A 88 -4.64 14.65 16.39
CA PHE A 88 -5.90 13.93 16.55
C PHE A 88 -5.59 12.46 16.87
N ARG A 89 -5.91 12.00 18.08
CA ARG A 89 -6.02 10.56 18.35
C ARG A 89 -7.37 10.07 17.78
N LYS A 90 -7.33 8.95 17.04
CA LYS A 90 -8.49 8.24 16.47
C LYS A 90 -9.64 8.19 17.49
N ALA A 91 -10.77 8.85 17.18
CA ALA A 91 -12.04 8.56 17.82
C ALA A 91 -12.62 7.30 17.17
N SER A 92 -13.01 6.31 17.97
CA SER A 92 -13.73 5.13 17.51
C SER A 92 -15.14 5.54 17.09
N TRP A 93 -15.52 5.23 15.85
CA TRP A 93 -16.85 5.51 15.33
C TRP A 93 -17.81 4.41 15.81
N LYS A 94 -18.79 4.77 16.63
CA LYS A 94 -20.01 3.97 16.79
C LYS A 94 -21.02 4.45 15.75
N GLU A 95 -21.36 3.52 14.87
CA GLU A 95 -22.57 3.38 14.03
C GLU A 95 -23.45 4.62 13.81
N ALA A 96 -23.57 5.01 12.54
CA ALA A 96 -24.65 5.87 12.08
C ALA A 96 -25.99 5.11 12.21
N GLU A 97 -26.89 5.62 13.04
CA GLU A 97 -28.26 5.14 13.11
C GLU A 97 -28.98 5.48 11.80
N THR A 98 -29.34 4.45 11.03
CA THR A 98 -30.35 4.54 9.98
C THR A 98 -31.66 4.03 10.56
N THR A 99 -32.68 4.89 10.61
CA THR A 99 -34.04 4.52 11.00
C THR A 99 -34.70 3.70 9.88
N PRO A 100 -35.21 2.49 10.14
CA PRO A 100 -36.00 1.75 9.16
C PRO A 100 -37.45 2.25 9.17
N ALA A 101 -37.94 2.66 8.00
CA ALA A 101 -39.38 2.85 7.78
C ALA A 101 -40.08 1.49 7.67
N VAL A 102 -41.21 1.41 8.38
CA VAL A 102 -42.14 0.31 8.51
C VAL A 102 -42.71 -0.13 7.16
N LEU A 103 -42.61 -1.43 6.84
CA LEU A 103 -43.60 -2.15 6.02
C LEU A 103 -43.74 -3.57 6.58
N ALA A 104 -44.80 -3.77 7.36
CA ALA A 104 -45.33 -5.09 7.67
C ALA A 104 -46.41 -5.40 6.63
N ASP A 105 -46.30 -6.51 5.91
CA ASP A 105 -47.46 -7.18 5.34
C ASP A 105 -47.18 -8.66 5.02
N GLY A 106 -47.86 -9.51 5.80
CA GLY A 106 -48.62 -10.67 5.35
C GLY A 106 -47.97 -11.71 4.43
N TRP A 107 -47.49 -12.80 5.03
CA TRP A 107 -47.53 -14.12 4.39
C TRP A 107 -48.25 -15.14 5.27
N ARG A 108 -49.36 -15.67 4.73
CA ARG A 108 -50.22 -16.70 5.33
C ARG A 108 -49.50 -18.05 5.33
N ALA A 109 -49.53 -18.74 6.47
CA ALA A 109 -49.06 -20.11 6.59
C ALA A 109 -50.01 -21.08 5.87
N ASN A 110 -49.44 -22.00 5.09
CA ASN A 110 -50.15 -23.06 4.38
C ASN A 110 -50.08 -24.36 5.22
N PRO A 111 -51.18 -24.93 5.74
CA PRO A 111 -51.10 -26.01 6.71
C PRO A 111 -51.26 -27.39 6.06
N PHE A 112 -50.35 -27.82 5.18
CA PHE A 112 -50.30 -29.22 4.73
C PHE A 112 -48.86 -29.64 4.39
N ALA A 113 -48.06 -29.95 5.40
CA ALA A 113 -46.81 -30.69 5.23
C ALA A 113 -46.81 -31.89 6.20
N ARG A 114 -47.06 -33.06 5.62
CA ARG A 114 -47.14 -34.37 6.27
C ARG A 114 -45.76 -34.71 6.86
N ARG A 115 -45.66 -34.82 8.19
CA ARG A 115 -44.43 -35.22 8.89
C ARG A 115 -44.12 -36.69 8.59
N GLN A 116 -42.97 -36.95 7.96
CA GLN A 116 -42.34 -38.28 7.93
C GLN A 116 -41.18 -38.25 8.95
N PRO A 117 -40.97 -39.32 9.74
CA PRO A 117 -39.88 -39.38 10.71
C PRO A 117 -38.54 -39.55 9.96
N MET A 118 -37.79 -38.46 9.86
CA MET A 118 -36.42 -38.48 9.34
C MET A 118 -35.53 -39.18 10.36
N ARG A 119 -35.03 -40.37 10.02
CA ARG A 119 -33.99 -41.06 10.81
C ARG A 119 -32.70 -40.24 10.70
N ILE A 120 -32.31 -39.59 11.80
CA ILE A 120 -31.04 -38.87 11.89
C ILE A 120 -29.93 -39.90 12.12
N THR A 121 -29.33 -40.39 11.04
CA THR A 121 -28.02 -41.04 11.10
C THR A 121 -26.97 -39.95 11.24
N SER A 122 -26.50 -39.72 12.48
CA SER A 122 -25.37 -38.85 12.78
C SER A 122 -24.09 -39.41 12.14
N LEU A 123 -23.74 -38.93 10.96
CA LEU A 123 -22.39 -39.06 10.41
C LEU A 123 -21.52 -38.01 11.11
N LEU A 124 -20.63 -38.44 12.00
CA LEU A 124 -19.50 -37.62 12.43
C LEU A 124 -18.62 -37.37 11.21
N ALA A 125 -18.79 -36.22 10.55
CA ALA A 125 -17.83 -35.72 9.58
C ALA A 125 -16.58 -35.28 10.35
N ALA A 126 -15.54 -36.10 10.32
CA ALA A 126 -14.21 -35.69 10.76
C ALA A 126 -13.74 -34.54 9.86
N ALA A 127 -13.78 -33.30 10.36
CA ALA A 127 -13.23 -32.16 9.68
C ALA A 127 -11.71 -32.28 9.67
N THR A 128 -11.15 -32.84 8.61
CA THR A 128 -9.71 -32.76 8.34
C THR A 128 -9.39 -31.30 8.05
N ILE A 129 -8.75 -30.63 9.02
CA ILE A 129 -8.14 -29.31 8.79
C ILE A 129 -6.98 -29.55 7.84
N ALA A 130 -7.20 -29.35 6.53
CA ALA A 130 -6.13 -29.28 5.56
C ALA A 130 -5.30 -28.03 5.91
N LEU A 131 -4.13 -28.22 6.52
CA LEU A 131 -3.14 -27.16 6.59
C LEU A 131 -2.80 -26.77 5.15
N ALA A 132 -3.19 -25.58 4.73
CA ALA A 132 -2.74 -25.02 3.47
C ALA A 132 -1.20 -25.02 3.50
N ALA A 133 -0.58 -25.70 2.54
CA ALA A 133 0.86 -25.66 2.40
C ALA A 133 1.29 -24.19 2.27
N PRO A 134 2.36 -23.76 2.96
CA PRO A 134 2.83 -22.38 2.86
C PRO A 134 3.15 -22.07 1.40
N VAL A 135 2.56 -21.00 0.89
CA VAL A 135 2.88 -20.45 -0.42
C VAL A 135 4.37 -20.07 -0.41
N PRO A 136 5.16 -20.49 -1.42
CA PRO A 136 6.53 -20.02 -1.54
C PRO A 136 6.55 -18.48 -1.58
N GLU A 137 7.08 -17.85 -0.53
CA GLU A 137 7.28 -16.40 -0.48
C GLU A 137 8.74 -16.07 -0.82
N PRO A 138 8.99 -15.09 -1.69
CA PRO A 138 10.34 -14.62 -1.97
C PRO A 138 11.00 -14.04 -0.72
N PRO A 139 12.34 -13.98 -0.69
CA PRO A 139 13.05 -13.33 0.41
C PRO A 139 12.72 -11.82 0.48
N GLY A 140 12.85 -11.28 1.68
CA GLY A 140 12.77 -9.83 1.90
C GLY A 140 11.35 -9.28 2.06
N VAL A 141 10.32 -10.13 2.21
CA VAL A 141 9.00 -9.68 2.69
C VAL A 141 9.15 -9.23 4.15
N PRO A 142 8.85 -7.95 4.49
CA PRO A 142 9.06 -7.42 5.82
C PRO A 142 8.01 -7.93 6.82
N SER A 143 8.12 -7.54 8.10
CA SER A 143 7.00 -7.69 9.04
C SER A 143 5.87 -6.69 8.72
N THR A 144 4.66 -6.91 9.22
CA THR A 144 3.53 -5.99 9.03
C THR A 144 3.83 -4.60 9.62
N SER A 145 4.42 -4.53 10.82
CA SER A 145 4.77 -3.25 11.45
C SER A 145 5.85 -2.49 10.68
N THR A 146 6.85 -3.19 10.14
CA THR A 146 7.85 -2.60 9.25
C THR A 146 7.21 -2.08 7.98
N ALA A 147 6.32 -2.85 7.33
CA ALA A 147 5.62 -2.41 6.12
C ALA A 147 4.74 -1.17 6.37
N GLN A 148 4.03 -1.11 7.50
CA GLN A 148 3.24 0.06 7.87
C GLN A 148 4.12 1.30 8.09
N SER A 149 5.26 1.14 8.78
CA SER A 149 6.23 2.22 8.99
C SER A 149 6.83 2.71 7.67
N ASP A 150 7.24 1.80 6.79
CA ASP A 150 7.77 2.12 5.47
C ASP A 150 6.71 2.82 4.61
N LEU A 151 5.48 2.31 4.57
CA LEU A 151 4.37 2.93 3.83
C LEU A 151 4.10 4.36 4.32
N SER A 152 4.14 4.59 5.63
CA SER A 152 3.96 5.91 6.21
C SER A 152 5.05 6.89 5.75
N SER A 153 6.28 6.39 5.57
CA SER A 153 7.47 7.14 5.20
C SER A 153 7.65 7.35 3.69
N LEU A 154 6.97 6.56 2.84
CA LEU A 154 7.00 6.75 1.39
C LEU A 154 6.47 8.14 1.02
N GLN A 155 7.23 8.84 0.17
CA GLN A 155 6.86 10.14 -0.34
C GLN A 155 5.67 10.04 -1.30
N VAL A 156 4.62 10.80 -1.00
CA VAL A 156 3.45 10.92 -1.87
C VAL A 156 3.73 11.92 -3.00
N ALA A 157 3.52 11.50 -4.24
CA ALA A 157 3.62 12.36 -5.42
C ALA A 157 2.65 11.89 -6.52
N ALA A 158 2.28 12.79 -7.42
CA ALA A 158 1.57 12.42 -8.64
C ALA A 158 2.46 11.56 -9.55
N SER A 159 1.84 10.69 -10.36
CA SER A 159 2.54 9.98 -11.43
C SER A 159 3.10 10.97 -12.45
N GLY A 160 4.32 10.72 -12.91
CA GLY A 160 4.96 11.41 -14.03
C GLY A 160 4.52 10.84 -15.38
N SER A 161 5.19 11.29 -16.45
CA SER A 161 4.92 10.84 -17.82
C SER A 161 5.47 9.44 -18.11
N GLY A 162 4.76 8.69 -18.95
CA GLY A 162 5.23 7.45 -19.57
C GLY A 162 6.15 7.64 -20.78
N ASP A 163 6.42 8.89 -21.17
CA ASP A 163 7.25 9.19 -22.34
C ASP A 163 8.64 8.55 -22.23
N GLY A 164 9.11 8.03 -23.37
CA GLY A 164 10.40 7.34 -23.47
C GLY A 164 10.45 5.97 -22.82
N TYR A 165 9.36 5.50 -22.19
CA TYR A 165 9.32 4.14 -21.66
C TYR A 165 9.40 3.12 -22.79
N SER A 166 10.34 2.19 -22.62
CA SER A 166 10.37 0.94 -23.37
C SER A 166 10.81 -0.17 -22.43
N ARG A 167 10.20 -1.35 -22.54
CA ARG A 167 10.60 -2.51 -21.73
C ARG A 167 12.06 -2.90 -21.98
N ALA A 168 12.61 -2.58 -23.15
CA ALA A 168 14.02 -2.79 -23.48
C ALA A 168 15.00 -1.92 -22.67
N GLU A 169 14.52 -0.85 -22.04
CA GLU A 169 15.31 -0.02 -21.12
C GLU A 169 15.66 -0.73 -19.81
N PHE A 170 14.96 -1.82 -19.51
CA PHE A 170 15.21 -2.69 -18.37
C PHE A 170 15.75 -4.03 -18.87
N PRO A 171 17.07 -4.21 -19.03
CA PRO A 171 17.61 -5.54 -19.33
C PRO A 171 17.16 -6.51 -18.23
N HIS A 172 16.39 -7.53 -18.61
CA HIS A 172 15.80 -8.47 -17.67
C HIS A 172 15.98 -9.89 -18.18
N TRP A 173 15.96 -10.83 -17.23
CA TRP A 173 16.43 -12.21 -17.41
C TRP A 173 17.93 -12.27 -17.68
N VAL A 174 18.69 -11.50 -16.90
CA VAL A 174 20.15 -11.66 -16.83
C VAL A 174 20.51 -12.79 -15.87
N LYS A 175 21.72 -13.32 -15.99
CA LYS A 175 22.26 -14.29 -15.02
C LYS A 175 22.34 -13.65 -13.64
N VAL A 176 21.70 -14.29 -12.65
CA VAL A 176 21.67 -13.82 -11.26
C VAL A 176 22.35 -14.79 -10.30
N GLU A 177 22.35 -16.09 -10.63
CA GLU A 177 23.03 -17.11 -9.86
C GLU A 177 23.48 -18.26 -10.76
N SER A 178 24.78 -18.59 -10.72
CA SER A 178 25.37 -19.67 -11.52
C SER A 178 25.01 -19.54 -13.02
N SER A 179 24.42 -20.58 -13.62
CA SER A 179 23.92 -20.59 -14.99
C SER A 179 22.50 -20.01 -15.15
N CYS A 180 21.74 -19.85 -14.07
CA CYS A 180 20.34 -19.44 -14.11
C CYS A 180 20.21 -17.94 -14.35
N ASP A 181 19.35 -17.59 -15.32
CA ASP A 181 18.83 -16.23 -15.40
C ASP A 181 17.80 -15.96 -14.29
N ALA A 182 17.41 -14.70 -14.12
CA ALA A 182 16.44 -14.32 -13.10
C ALA A 182 15.07 -15.02 -13.26
N ARG A 183 14.67 -15.39 -14.49
CA ARG A 183 13.42 -16.11 -14.71
C ARG A 183 13.53 -17.53 -14.17
N GLU A 184 14.54 -18.25 -14.62
CA GLU A 184 14.75 -19.66 -14.26
C GLU A 184 15.07 -19.80 -12.77
N TYR A 185 15.81 -18.84 -12.19
CA TYR A 185 16.04 -18.75 -10.75
C TYR A 185 14.72 -18.69 -9.97
N VAL A 186 13.80 -17.82 -10.37
CA VAL A 186 12.51 -17.67 -9.67
C VAL A 186 11.63 -18.90 -9.85
N LEU A 187 11.59 -19.51 -11.05
CA LEU A 187 10.87 -20.77 -11.25
C LEU A 187 11.42 -21.89 -10.34
N LYS A 188 12.75 -21.96 -10.19
CA LYS A 188 13.38 -22.93 -9.31
C LYS A 188 13.09 -22.65 -7.83
N ARG A 189 13.07 -21.38 -7.43
CA ARG A 189 12.81 -20.94 -6.04
C ARG A 189 11.36 -21.17 -5.63
N ASP A 190 10.40 -20.86 -6.51
CA ASP A 190 8.97 -20.84 -6.18
C ASP A 190 8.25 -22.13 -6.58
N GLY A 191 8.93 -23.06 -7.24
CA GLY A 191 8.36 -24.34 -7.66
C GLY A 191 8.65 -25.48 -6.67
N GLN A 192 7.80 -26.50 -6.71
CA GLN A 192 7.98 -27.77 -6.01
C GLN A 192 8.33 -28.88 -7.01
N GLY A 193 9.24 -29.78 -6.60
CA GLY A 193 9.70 -30.87 -7.47
C GLY A 193 10.29 -30.38 -8.79
N VAL A 194 11.00 -29.23 -8.76
CA VAL A 194 11.52 -28.60 -9.97
C VAL A 194 12.72 -29.37 -10.50
N GLU A 195 12.68 -29.68 -11.78
CA GLU A 195 13.80 -30.23 -12.55
C GLU A 195 14.31 -29.18 -13.53
N ALA A 196 15.63 -29.11 -13.69
CA ALA A 196 16.30 -28.21 -14.60
C ALA A 196 17.41 -28.94 -15.35
N ASP A 197 17.65 -28.56 -16.61
CA ASP A 197 18.78 -29.08 -17.38
C ASP A 197 20.12 -28.43 -16.97
N SER A 198 21.23 -28.84 -17.60
CA SER A 198 22.57 -28.33 -17.31
C SER A 198 22.74 -26.83 -17.58
N THR A 199 21.84 -26.22 -18.36
CA THR A 199 21.81 -24.78 -18.64
C THR A 199 20.87 -24.01 -17.69
N CYS A 200 20.31 -24.69 -16.69
CA CYS A 200 19.29 -24.19 -15.77
C CYS A 200 17.95 -23.88 -16.44
N LYS A 201 17.65 -24.47 -17.59
CA LYS A 201 16.30 -24.38 -18.15
C LYS A 201 15.38 -25.34 -17.39
N ILE A 202 14.31 -24.83 -16.82
CA ILE A 202 13.31 -25.65 -16.12
C ILE A 202 12.58 -26.57 -17.11
N THR A 203 12.56 -27.87 -16.80
CA THR A 203 11.92 -28.91 -17.61
C THR A 203 10.68 -29.51 -16.96
N ALA A 204 10.60 -29.50 -15.63
CA ALA A 204 9.44 -29.98 -14.88
C ALA A 204 9.33 -29.27 -13.53
N GLY A 205 8.14 -29.34 -12.93
CA GLY A 205 7.86 -28.77 -11.61
C GLY A 205 6.38 -28.50 -11.42
N THR A 206 6.03 -28.00 -10.23
CA THR A 206 4.69 -27.54 -9.89
C THR A 206 4.78 -26.17 -9.26
N TRP A 207 4.00 -25.20 -9.76
CA TRP A 207 3.98 -23.81 -9.29
C TRP A 207 2.59 -23.42 -8.83
N PHE A 208 2.49 -22.98 -7.59
CA PHE A 208 1.29 -22.36 -7.05
C PHE A 208 1.33 -20.86 -7.30
N SER A 209 0.29 -20.28 -7.90
CA SER A 209 0.20 -18.84 -8.09
C SER A 209 -0.44 -18.17 -6.86
N PRO A 210 0.30 -17.30 -6.15
CA PRO A 210 -0.27 -16.57 -5.01
C PRO A 210 -1.38 -15.59 -5.40
N TYR A 211 -1.47 -15.20 -6.68
CA TYR A 211 -2.43 -14.18 -7.11
C TYR A 211 -3.85 -14.71 -7.22
N ASP A 212 -4.03 -15.95 -7.66
CA ASP A 212 -5.34 -16.53 -7.93
C ASP A 212 -5.55 -17.92 -7.29
N GLY A 213 -4.55 -18.45 -6.58
CA GLY A 213 -4.62 -19.74 -5.90
C GLY A 213 -4.56 -20.94 -6.84
N THR A 214 -4.25 -20.75 -8.13
CA THR A 214 -4.19 -21.83 -9.11
C THR A 214 -2.81 -22.48 -9.14
N THR A 215 -2.77 -23.79 -9.41
CA THR A 215 -1.53 -24.56 -9.52
C THR A 215 -1.29 -24.99 -10.96
N TRP A 216 -0.04 -24.88 -11.42
CA TRP A 216 0.38 -25.17 -12.78
C TRP A 216 1.58 -26.11 -12.78
N THR A 217 1.58 -27.10 -13.69
CA THR A 217 2.74 -27.98 -13.95
C THR A 217 3.44 -27.62 -15.26
N ASN A 218 2.79 -26.85 -16.12
CA ASN A 218 3.40 -26.31 -17.32
C ASN A 218 4.04 -24.94 -17.01
N SER A 219 5.37 -24.89 -16.99
CA SER A 219 6.13 -23.66 -16.73
C SER A 219 5.87 -22.55 -17.75
N SER A 220 5.39 -22.87 -18.96
CA SER A 220 5.04 -21.86 -19.97
C SER A 220 3.77 -21.09 -19.65
N LEU A 221 2.96 -21.56 -18.70
CA LEU A 221 1.75 -20.87 -18.19
C LEU A 221 2.02 -20.12 -16.88
N VAL A 222 3.28 -20.13 -16.44
CA VAL A 222 3.78 -19.42 -15.25
C VAL A 222 4.68 -18.27 -15.72
N ASP A 223 4.23 -17.05 -15.45
CA ASP A 223 5.01 -15.84 -15.67
C ASP A 223 5.79 -15.49 -14.40
N ILE A 224 6.92 -14.80 -14.57
CA ILE A 224 7.59 -14.12 -13.46
C ILE A 224 7.14 -12.67 -13.48
N ASP A 225 6.29 -12.31 -12.52
CA ASP A 225 5.80 -10.95 -12.35
C ASP A 225 6.83 -10.08 -11.62
N HIS A 226 6.90 -8.82 -12.04
CA HIS A 226 7.55 -7.75 -11.30
C HIS A 226 6.54 -7.16 -10.33
N MET A 227 6.68 -7.42 -9.03
CA MET A 227 5.78 -6.96 -7.97
C MET A 227 5.43 -5.48 -8.17
N VAL A 228 6.43 -4.61 -8.24
CA VAL A 228 6.28 -3.26 -8.81
C VAL A 228 6.60 -3.33 -10.31
N PRO A 229 5.62 -3.11 -11.22
CA PRO A 229 5.85 -3.19 -12.66
C PRO A 229 6.94 -2.23 -13.16
N LEU A 230 7.62 -2.63 -14.23
CA LEU A 230 8.71 -1.84 -14.82
C LEU A 230 8.22 -0.45 -15.28
N GLN A 231 7.04 -0.36 -15.91
CA GLN A 231 6.47 0.92 -16.29
C GLN A 231 6.01 1.73 -15.08
N ASN A 232 5.44 1.08 -14.05
CA ASN A 232 5.07 1.75 -12.81
C ASN A 232 6.30 2.41 -12.16
N ALA A 233 7.42 1.70 -12.08
CA ALA A 233 8.68 2.26 -11.61
C ALA A 233 9.20 3.40 -12.50
N TRP A 234 8.94 3.36 -13.81
CA TRP A 234 9.31 4.42 -14.75
C TRP A 234 8.55 5.73 -14.49
N ILE A 235 7.23 5.64 -14.36
CA ILE A 235 6.35 6.82 -14.27
C ILE A 235 6.35 7.45 -12.88
N LEU A 236 6.71 6.73 -11.82
CA LEU A 236 6.80 7.34 -10.49
C LEU A 236 8.01 8.25 -10.39
N LEU A 237 8.11 9.09 -9.36
CA LEU A 237 9.25 10.01 -9.17
C LEU A 237 10.26 9.40 -8.19
N THR A 238 11.50 9.88 -8.20
CA THR A 238 12.45 9.66 -7.09
C THR A 238 12.56 10.92 -6.22
N CYS A 239 12.70 10.72 -4.91
CA CYS A 239 12.75 11.78 -3.90
C CYS A 239 13.91 12.78 -4.12
N ILE A 240 14.99 12.35 -4.77
CA ILE A 240 16.24 13.14 -4.79
C ILE A 240 16.17 14.30 -5.78
N ARG A 241 15.30 14.30 -6.81
CA ARG A 241 15.27 15.40 -7.81
C ARG A 241 13.91 15.71 -8.48
N LYS A 242 12.77 15.20 -7.99
CA LYS A 242 11.49 15.22 -8.75
C LYS A 242 11.67 14.70 -10.19
N LYS A 243 12.67 13.84 -10.42
CA LYS A 243 12.87 13.18 -11.71
C LYS A 243 12.04 11.91 -11.72
N SER A 244 11.53 11.54 -12.89
CA SER A 244 10.80 10.31 -13.15
C SER A 244 11.64 9.09 -12.75
N GLY A 245 11.42 8.58 -11.54
CA GLY A 245 11.61 7.19 -11.13
C GLY A 245 12.77 6.46 -11.80
N ALA A 246 12.44 5.32 -12.37
CA ALA A 246 13.36 4.52 -13.17
C ALA A 246 13.75 5.16 -14.51
N ALA A 247 13.00 6.15 -15.01
CA ALA A 247 13.40 6.91 -16.20
C ALA A 247 14.71 7.69 -15.96
N SER A 248 14.96 8.10 -14.71
CA SER A 248 16.16 8.82 -14.28
C SER A 248 17.33 7.92 -13.89
N TRP A 249 17.09 6.62 -13.78
CA TRP A 249 18.12 5.64 -13.43
C TRP A 249 19.08 5.39 -14.59
N THR A 250 20.28 4.90 -14.26
CA THR A 250 21.16 4.32 -15.28
C THR A 250 20.56 3.00 -15.78
N LYS A 251 20.99 2.54 -16.96
CA LYS A 251 20.58 1.22 -17.48
C LYS A 251 20.95 0.08 -16.53
N ALA A 252 22.09 0.18 -15.84
CA ALA A 252 22.52 -0.80 -14.83
C ALA A 252 21.55 -0.83 -13.63
N GLN A 253 21.13 0.33 -13.12
CA GLN A 253 20.13 0.38 -12.04
C GLN A 253 18.77 -0.20 -12.47
N ARG A 254 18.33 0.04 -13.72
CA ARG A 254 17.13 -0.59 -14.28
C ARG A 254 17.27 -2.10 -14.42
N GLN A 255 18.45 -2.58 -14.83
CA GLN A 255 18.76 -4.01 -14.85
C GLN A 255 18.71 -4.60 -13.43
N ASP A 256 19.33 -3.96 -12.45
CA ASP A 256 19.30 -4.43 -11.06
C ASP A 256 17.87 -4.52 -10.52
N PHE A 257 17.02 -3.52 -10.81
CA PHE A 257 15.60 -3.55 -10.46
C PHE A 257 14.84 -4.70 -11.11
N ALA A 258 15.07 -4.93 -12.39
CA ALA A 258 14.33 -5.94 -13.15
C ALA A 258 14.76 -7.38 -12.82
N ASN A 259 15.89 -7.56 -12.13
CA ASN A 259 16.46 -8.86 -11.78
C ASN A 259 16.68 -9.01 -10.26
N ASP A 260 15.98 -8.22 -9.43
CA ASP A 260 16.16 -8.24 -7.98
C ASP A 260 15.57 -9.53 -7.35
N ILE A 261 16.46 -10.43 -6.97
CA ILE A 261 16.15 -11.69 -6.29
C ILE A 261 16.30 -11.62 -4.76
N LYS A 262 16.77 -10.48 -4.21
CA LYS A 262 17.00 -10.30 -2.77
C LYS A 262 15.78 -9.73 -2.04
N ARG A 263 14.88 -9.13 -2.80
CA ARG A 263 13.64 -8.49 -2.35
C ARG A 263 12.45 -9.17 -3.00
N PRO A 264 11.22 -8.92 -2.53
CA PRO A 264 10.02 -9.51 -3.09
C PRO A 264 9.60 -8.79 -4.37
N GLN A 265 10.54 -8.62 -5.31
CA GLN A 265 10.31 -7.96 -6.60
C GLN A 265 9.90 -8.95 -7.69
N LEU A 266 10.32 -10.22 -7.60
CA LEU A 266 9.99 -11.24 -8.59
C LEU A 266 9.16 -12.37 -7.96
N TYR A 267 8.04 -12.72 -8.60
CA TYR A 267 7.13 -13.79 -8.16
C TYR A 267 6.73 -14.69 -9.33
N ALA A 268 6.76 -16.02 -9.13
CA ALA A 268 6.10 -16.95 -10.05
C ALA A 268 4.57 -16.87 -9.89
N VAL A 269 3.85 -16.50 -10.95
CA VAL A 269 2.39 -16.35 -10.94
C VAL A 269 1.75 -16.91 -12.21
N SER A 270 0.44 -17.13 -12.20
CA SER A 270 -0.26 -17.55 -13.41
C SER A 270 -0.15 -16.45 -14.48
N ALA A 271 0.08 -16.85 -15.73
CA ALA A 271 0.15 -15.90 -16.83
C ALA A 271 -1.16 -15.09 -16.99
N LYS A 272 -2.30 -15.69 -16.65
CA LYS A 272 -3.61 -15.02 -16.65
C LYS A 272 -3.65 -13.87 -15.64
N ALA A 273 -3.27 -14.12 -14.39
CA ALA A 273 -3.30 -13.10 -13.35
C ALA A 273 -2.28 -11.99 -13.65
N ASN A 274 -1.07 -12.35 -14.10
CA ASN A 274 -0.03 -11.37 -14.47
C ASN A 274 -0.48 -10.44 -15.61
N ARG A 275 -1.03 -11.00 -16.69
CA ARG A 275 -1.57 -10.19 -17.80
C ARG A 275 -2.77 -9.35 -17.37
N SER A 276 -3.59 -9.88 -16.46
CA SER A 276 -4.68 -9.13 -15.83
C SER A 276 -4.21 -8.05 -14.86
N LYS A 277 -2.96 -8.06 -14.39
CA LYS A 277 -2.34 -6.97 -13.63
C LYS A 277 -1.75 -5.91 -14.55
N GLY A 278 -0.94 -6.32 -15.53
CA GLY A 278 -0.21 -5.40 -16.40
C GLY A 278 0.67 -4.44 -15.59
N ASP A 279 0.69 -3.16 -15.98
CA ASP A 279 1.49 -2.12 -15.32
C ASP A 279 0.77 -1.36 -14.19
N ARG A 280 -0.40 -1.85 -13.75
CA ARG A 280 -1.23 -1.18 -12.76
C ARG A 280 -0.65 -1.24 -11.34
N SER A 281 -0.91 -0.18 -10.59
CA SER A 281 -0.68 -0.08 -9.15
C SER A 281 -1.83 -0.71 -8.34
N PRO A 282 -1.64 -0.95 -7.03
CA PRO A 282 -2.63 -1.53 -6.11
C PRO A 282 -4.03 -0.87 -6.11
N ASP A 283 -4.14 0.39 -6.50
CA ASP A 283 -5.40 1.13 -6.65
C ASP A 283 -6.13 0.82 -7.96
N GLY A 284 -5.43 0.32 -8.99
CA GLY A 284 -6.00 -0.09 -10.28
C GLY A 284 -6.09 -1.60 -10.48
N TRP A 285 -5.40 -2.39 -9.66
CA TRP A 285 -5.49 -3.85 -9.67
C TRP A 285 -5.06 -4.44 -8.33
N LYS A 286 -5.79 -5.46 -7.87
CA LYS A 286 -5.42 -6.29 -6.71
C LYS A 286 -5.51 -7.77 -7.11
N PRO A 287 -4.74 -8.66 -6.47
CA PRO A 287 -4.85 -10.10 -6.68
C PRO A 287 -6.30 -10.60 -6.52
N PRO A 288 -6.81 -11.50 -7.37
CA PRO A 288 -8.13 -12.11 -7.13
C PRO A 288 -8.22 -12.85 -5.78
N LEU A 289 -7.13 -13.45 -5.32
CA LEU A 289 -7.06 -14.15 -4.04
C LEU A 289 -6.79 -13.15 -2.90
N THR A 290 -7.84 -12.83 -2.14
CA THR A 290 -7.77 -11.83 -1.05
C THR A 290 -6.86 -12.24 0.10
N SER A 291 -6.68 -13.54 0.35
CA SER A 291 -5.75 -14.03 1.38
C SER A 291 -4.29 -13.66 1.09
N PHE A 292 -3.97 -13.25 -0.14
CA PHE A 292 -2.63 -12.78 -0.51
C PHE A 292 -2.45 -11.25 -0.34
N TYR A 293 -3.48 -10.49 0.07
CA TYR A 293 -3.41 -9.03 0.15
C TYR A 293 -2.34 -8.52 1.11
N CYS A 294 -2.26 -9.10 2.31
CA CYS A 294 -1.25 -8.74 3.29
C CYS A 294 0.17 -8.90 2.70
N THR A 295 0.51 -10.08 2.16
CA THR A 295 1.83 -10.34 1.56
C THR A 295 2.10 -9.47 0.34
N TYR A 296 1.10 -9.26 -0.53
CA TYR A 296 1.22 -8.38 -1.70
C TYR A 296 1.57 -6.94 -1.29
N ALA A 297 0.83 -6.38 -0.33
CA ALA A 297 1.05 -5.01 0.12
C ALA A 297 2.41 -4.84 0.81
N LYS A 298 2.80 -5.78 1.67
CA LYS A 298 4.12 -5.80 2.31
C LYS A 298 5.26 -5.85 1.28
N SER A 299 5.09 -6.69 0.26
CA SER A 299 6.08 -6.85 -0.82
C SER A 299 6.22 -5.58 -1.65
N TRP A 300 5.10 -5.01 -2.05
CA TRP A 300 5.05 -3.77 -2.82
C TRP A 300 5.74 -2.61 -2.08
N VAL A 301 5.42 -2.44 -0.79
CA VAL A 301 6.03 -1.41 0.06
C VAL A 301 7.53 -1.63 0.19
N ALA A 302 7.98 -2.87 0.42
CA ALA A 302 9.40 -3.19 0.55
C ALA A 302 10.21 -2.81 -0.70
N VAL A 303 9.68 -3.12 -1.89
CA VAL A 303 10.33 -2.75 -3.17
C VAL A 303 10.40 -1.23 -3.31
N LYS A 304 9.27 -0.52 -3.12
CA LYS A 304 9.25 0.94 -3.26
C LYS A 304 10.16 1.65 -2.27
N SER A 305 10.16 1.20 -1.02
CA SER A 305 11.00 1.71 0.07
C SER A 305 12.48 1.60 -0.31
N TYR A 306 12.91 0.40 -0.74
CA TYR A 306 14.30 0.18 -1.12
C TYR A 306 14.75 1.00 -2.33
N TYR A 307 13.94 1.02 -3.40
CA TYR A 307 14.27 1.74 -4.62
C TYR A 307 13.96 3.25 -4.57
N LYS A 308 13.48 3.74 -3.42
CA LYS A 308 13.14 5.16 -3.19
C LYS A 308 12.17 5.72 -4.23
N LEU A 309 11.21 4.90 -4.63
CA LEU A 309 10.13 5.26 -5.56
C LEU A 309 9.02 5.98 -4.78
N THR A 310 8.43 7.02 -5.37
CA THR A 310 7.24 7.66 -4.79
C THR A 310 6.02 6.76 -4.88
N ILE A 311 4.97 7.15 -4.17
CA ILE A 311 3.66 6.51 -4.19
C ILE A 311 2.58 7.56 -4.50
N THR A 312 1.51 7.20 -5.20
CA THR A 312 0.36 8.13 -5.34
C THR A 312 -0.53 8.07 -4.08
N SER A 313 -1.37 9.08 -3.87
CA SER A 313 -2.31 9.06 -2.74
C SER A 313 -3.27 7.87 -2.82
N ALA A 314 -3.81 7.59 -4.02
CA ALA A 314 -4.74 6.47 -4.23
C ALA A 314 -4.06 5.12 -3.96
N GLU A 315 -2.83 4.96 -4.43
CA GLU A 315 -2.03 3.77 -4.20
C GLU A 315 -1.70 3.57 -2.71
N LYS A 316 -1.36 4.65 -1.99
CA LYS A 316 -1.11 4.60 -0.54
C LYS A 316 -2.35 4.20 0.26
N SER A 317 -3.52 4.67 -0.14
CA SER A 317 -4.79 4.22 0.43
C SER A 317 -5.03 2.74 0.16
N ALA A 318 -4.90 2.29 -1.09
CA ALA A 318 -5.12 0.89 -1.46
C ALA A 318 -4.17 -0.07 -0.71
N LEU A 319 -2.91 0.30 -0.52
CA LEU A 319 -1.96 -0.48 0.26
C LEU A 319 -2.28 -0.48 1.76
N SER A 320 -2.74 0.64 2.31
CA SER A 320 -3.20 0.70 3.71
C SER A 320 -4.36 -0.29 3.94
N ASP A 321 -5.37 -0.26 3.08
CA ASP A 321 -6.52 -1.17 3.16
C ASP A 321 -6.10 -2.65 3.07
N MET A 322 -5.10 -2.95 2.25
CA MET A 322 -4.57 -4.31 2.11
C MET A 322 -3.73 -4.73 3.32
N LEU A 323 -2.97 -3.81 3.93
CA LEU A 323 -2.23 -4.09 5.16
C LEU A 323 -3.16 -4.30 6.37
N ASP A 324 -4.36 -3.74 6.35
CA ASP A 324 -5.40 -3.97 7.38
C ASP A 324 -6.04 -5.38 7.29
N THR A 325 -5.66 -6.18 6.28
CA THR A 325 -6.00 -7.62 6.19
C THR A 325 -4.97 -8.54 6.84
N CYS A 326 -3.87 -7.96 7.32
CA CYS A 326 -2.97 -8.61 8.27
C CYS A 326 -3.59 -8.57 9.68
#